data_AF-A0A7W0FLE1-F1
#
_entry.id   AF-A0A7W0FLE1-F1
#
_cell.length_a   1.000
_cell.length_b   1.000
_cell.length_c   1.000
_cell.angle_alpha   90.00
_cell.angle_beta   90.00
_cell.angle_gamma   90.00
#
_symmetry.space_group_name_H-M   'P 1'
#
loop_
_entity.id
_entity.type
_entity.pdbx_description
1 polymer ?
#
loop_
_entity_poly.entity_id
_entity_poly.type
_entity_poly.pdbx_seq_one_letter_code
_entity_poly.pdbx_strand_id
1 'polypeptide(L)'
;YLRILLQKLYHLPGPEKVYQLSWQFTLRFASIIIDKLQNGYLRYYLSIIIISVIGGAGLTLLIKGGLQLPEQLLAPRFYEIGLVLIVLIAAFYATIAKSRLAAVASMGAIGFSISLLYLLFGAPDLSMTQFLIESLTVILFVVAFYHMPRFADFSSPHARVRDVFIALFTGALMTVLIMSSLGNRMFPPISQYFAENAYLLGHGRNVVNVILIDFRGIDTLGEITVLSIAALGVFALLKYRNRKGSKESNK
;
A
#
# COMPACT_ATOMS: atom_id res chain seq x y z
N TYR A 1 66.50 1.21 29.31
CA TYR A 1 65.33 1.96 28.79
C TYR A 1 64.80 1.40 27.47
N LEU A 2 65.62 1.30 26.40
CA LEU A 2 65.17 0.82 25.07
C LEU A 2 64.53 -0.59 25.08
N ARG A 3 65.08 -1.51 25.88
CA ARG A 3 64.60 -2.91 26.00
C ARG A 3 63.20 -3.04 26.61
N ILE A 4 62.87 -2.17 27.56
CA ILE A 4 61.56 -2.11 28.23
C ILE A 4 60.50 -1.50 27.29
N LEU A 5 60.91 -0.53 26.47
CA LEU A 5 60.05 0.08 25.45
C LEU A 5 59.71 -0.92 24.32
N LEU A 6 60.70 -1.69 23.86
CA LEU A 6 60.53 -2.73 22.83
C LEU A 6 59.67 -3.92 23.31
N GLN A 7 59.81 -4.33 24.58
CA GLN A 7 58.91 -5.33 25.18
C GLN A 7 57.46 -4.85 25.26
N LYS A 8 57.23 -3.56 25.57
CA LYS A 8 55.87 -2.97 25.51
C LYS A 8 55.32 -2.92 24.08
N LEU A 9 56.17 -2.68 23.07
CA LEU A 9 55.76 -2.68 21.66
C LEU A 9 55.42 -4.08 21.12
N TYR A 10 56.12 -5.12 21.59
CA TYR A 10 55.89 -6.51 21.18
C TYR A 10 54.57 -7.10 21.72
N HIS A 11 54.02 -6.51 22.79
CA HIS A 11 52.71 -6.84 23.35
C HIS A 11 51.56 -6.07 22.70
N LEU A 12 51.83 -5.08 21.84
CA LEU A 12 50.79 -4.47 21.03
C LEU A 12 50.30 -5.50 20.00
N PRO A 13 48.99 -5.62 19.77
CA PRO A 13 48.47 -6.51 18.75
C PRO A 13 49.10 -6.12 17.40
N GLY A 14 49.86 -7.05 16.80
CA GLY A 14 50.47 -6.83 15.49
C GLY A 14 49.42 -6.54 14.41
N PRO A 15 49.82 -5.99 13.25
CA PRO A 15 48.91 -5.61 12.17
C PRO A 15 47.97 -6.74 11.73
N GLU A 16 48.47 -7.98 11.75
CA GLU A 16 47.70 -9.19 11.44
C GLU A 16 46.53 -9.41 12.41
N LYS A 17 46.76 -9.22 13.72
CA LYS A 17 45.73 -9.41 14.75
C LYS A 17 44.67 -8.31 14.67
N VAL A 18 45.07 -7.08 14.36
CA VAL A 18 44.16 -5.95 14.09
C VAL A 18 43.31 -6.25 12.85
N TYR A 19 43.91 -6.76 11.77
CA TYR A 19 43.18 -7.18 10.57
C TYR A 19 42.16 -8.28 10.88
N GLN A 20 42.55 -9.35 11.57
CA GLN A 20 41.63 -10.43 11.95
C GLN A 20 40.47 -9.96 12.84
N LEU A 21 40.75 -9.07 13.80
CA LEU A 21 39.73 -8.45 14.65
C LEU A 21 38.75 -7.61 13.83
N SER A 22 39.25 -6.79 12.90
CA SER A 22 38.40 -5.98 12.01
C SER A 22 37.51 -6.84 11.11
N TRP A 23 38.05 -7.94 10.56
CA TRP A 23 37.31 -8.87 9.74
C TRP A 23 36.18 -9.56 10.51
N GLN A 24 36.49 -10.09 11.70
CA GLN A 24 35.49 -10.70 12.57
C GLN A 24 34.42 -9.70 13.03
N PHE A 25 34.82 -8.46 13.31
CA PHE A 25 33.89 -7.39 13.64
C PHE A 25 32.94 -7.10 12.47
N THR A 26 33.46 -6.95 11.26
CA THR A 26 32.66 -6.74 10.05
C THR A 26 31.66 -7.87 9.83
N LEU A 27 32.09 -9.13 9.94
CA LEU A 27 31.20 -10.28 9.77
C LEU A 27 30.11 -10.34 10.85
N ARG A 28 30.45 -10.10 12.12
CA ARG A 28 29.46 -10.06 13.21
C ARG A 28 28.49 -8.90 13.06
N PHE A 29 28.98 -7.74 12.65
CA PHE A 29 28.16 -6.57 12.40
C PHE A 29 27.18 -6.82 11.24
N ALA A 30 27.67 -7.41 10.16
CA ALA A 30 26.84 -7.81 9.02
C ALA A 30 25.76 -8.82 9.45
N SER A 31 26.11 -9.83 10.25
CA SER A 31 25.12 -10.82 10.72
C SER A 31 24.04 -10.16 11.57
N ILE A 32 24.40 -9.27 12.50
CA ILE A 32 23.44 -8.54 13.34
C ILE A 32 22.48 -7.69 12.48
N ILE A 33 22.99 -7.05 11.42
CA ILE A 33 22.15 -6.29 10.49
C ILE A 33 21.19 -7.22 9.75
N ILE A 34 21.69 -8.33 9.22
CA ILE A 34 20.89 -9.30 8.48
C ILE A 34 19.82 -9.90 9.38
N ASP A 35 20.16 -10.33 10.59
CA ASP A 35 19.20 -10.93 11.52
C ASP A 35 18.10 -9.95 11.93
N LYS A 36 18.42 -8.66 12.04
CA LYS A 36 17.43 -7.61 12.33
C LYS A 36 16.54 -7.28 11.14
N LEU A 37 17.12 -7.09 9.96
CA LEU A 37 16.38 -6.67 8.76
C LEU A 37 15.65 -7.83 8.08
N GLN A 38 16.30 -9.00 8.01
CA GLN A 38 15.81 -10.21 7.35
C GLN A 38 15.24 -11.23 8.34
N ASN A 39 14.48 -10.76 9.33
CA ASN A 39 13.89 -11.60 10.37
C ASN A 39 12.76 -12.54 9.88
N GLY A 40 12.37 -12.48 8.60
CA GLY A 40 11.37 -13.36 7.98
C GLY A 40 9.90 -12.99 8.28
N TYR A 41 9.63 -11.98 9.11
CA TYR A 41 8.27 -11.56 9.41
C TYR A 41 7.84 -10.37 8.55
N LEU A 42 6.84 -10.60 7.68
CA LEU A 42 6.26 -9.59 6.78
C LEU A 42 5.93 -8.25 7.47
N ARG A 43 5.44 -8.30 8.71
CA ARG A 43 5.09 -7.11 9.52
C ARG A 43 6.25 -6.13 9.69
N TYR A 44 7.47 -6.61 9.90
CA TYR A 44 8.64 -5.72 10.07
C TYR A 44 9.04 -5.08 8.75
N TYR A 45 9.03 -5.84 7.64
CA TYR A 45 9.32 -5.28 6.31
C TYR A 45 8.31 -4.18 5.94
N LEU A 46 7.01 -4.43 6.16
CA LEU A 46 5.97 -3.42 5.94
C LEU A 46 6.18 -2.18 6.82
N SER A 47 6.52 -2.37 8.10
CA SER A 47 6.80 -1.26 9.01
C SER A 47 7.98 -0.43 8.54
N ILE A 48 9.08 -1.06 8.10
CA ILE A 48 10.27 -0.37 7.58
C ILE A 48 9.94 0.43 6.31
N ILE A 49 9.18 -0.16 5.38
CA ILE A 49 8.76 0.53 4.14
C ILE A 49 7.93 1.77 4.49
N ILE A 50 6.91 1.61 5.33
CA ILE A 50 6.02 2.71 5.71
C ILE A 50 6.79 3.80 6.47
N ILE A 51 7.63 3.44 7.44
CA ILE A 51 8.46 4.40 8.17
C ILE A 51 9.43 5.13 7.23
N SER A 52 10.01 4.43 6.25
CA SER A 52 10.89 5.06 5.26
C SER A 52 10.14 6.07 4.39
N VAL A 53 8.91 5.74 3.98
CA VAL A 53 8.03 6.69 3.27
C VAL A 53 7.69 7.88 4.15
N ILE A 54 7.33 7.65 5.42
CA ILE A 54 7.04 8.73 6.37
C ILE A 54 8.25 9.64 6.55
N GLY A 55 9.43 9.06 6.78
CA GLY A 55 10.68 9.79 6.95
C GLY A 55 11.07 10.57 5.69
N GLY A 56 11.06 9.92 4.53
CA GLY A 56 11.49 10.54 3.27
C GLY A 56 10.53 11.64 2.79
N ALA A 57 9.24 11.35 2.72
CA ALA A 57 8.23 12.33 2.29
C ALA A 57 8.03 13.42 3.35
N GLY A 58 8.00 13.07 4.63
CA GLY A 58 7.89 14.02 5.73
C GLY A 58 9.07 14.98 5.80
N LEU A 59 10.31 14.47 5.69
CA LEU A 59 11.51 15.31 5.63
C LEU A 59 11.49 16.25 4.42
N THR A 60 11.06 15.75 3.25
CA THR A 60 10.94 16.56 2.04
C THR A 60 9.94 17.71 2.23
N LEU A 61 8.79 17.43 2.86
CA LEU A 61 7.79 18.45 3.18
C LEU A 61 8.33 19.53 4.11
N LEU A 62 9.09 19.13 5.14
CA LEU A 62 9.70 20.06 6.09
C LEU A 62 10.78 20.93 5.45
N ILE A 63 11.66 20.35 4.62
CA ILE A 63 12.77 21.09 3.99
C ILE A 63 12.26 22.02 2.88
N LYS A 64 11.36 21.54 2.01
CA LYS A 64 10.91 22.29 0.83
C LYS A 64 9.75 23.26 1.11
N GLY A 65 9.26 23.33 2.35
CA GLY A 65 8.15 24.23 2.71
C GLY A 65 6.83 23.86 2.01
N GLY A 66 6.58 22.57 1.79
CA GLY A 66 5.42 22.04 1.07
C GLY A 66 4.11 22.07 1.86
N LEU A 67 3.91 23.05 2.74
CA LEU A 67 2.69 23.21 3.54
C LEU A 67 1.86 24.38 2.99
N GLN A 68 1.57 24.34 1.69
CA GLN A 68 0.63 25.27 1.06
C GLN A 68 -0.77 24.67 1.13
N LEU A 69 -1.51 25.02 2.19
CA LEU A 69 -2.89 24.59 2.33
C LEU A 69 -3.77 25.35 1.32
N PRO A 70 -4.82 24.73 0.78
CA PRO A 70 -5.73 25.39 -0.15
C PRO A 70 -6.44 26.54 0.58
N GLU A 71 -6.47 27.72 -0.04
CA GLU A 71 -7.10 28.92 0.54
C GLU A 71 -8.62 28.78 0.69
N GLN A 72 -9.25 27.94 -0.13
CA GLN A 72 -10.68 27.69 -0.12
C GLN A 72 -10.96 26.18 -0.16
N LEU A 73 -11.61 25.67 0.89
CA LEU A 73 -12.19 24.34 0.90
C LEU A 73 -13.67 24.45 0.50
N LEU A 74 -14.09 23.59 -0.43
CA LEU A 74 -15.50 23.47 -0.77
C LEU A 74 -16.27 22.99 0.47
N ALA A 75 -17.37 23.67 0.79
CA ALA A 75 -18.24 23.23 1.88
C ALA A 75 -18.90 21.89 1.49
N PRO A 76 -18.72 20.83 2.30
CA PRO A 76 -19.28 19.53 1.98
C PRO A 76 -20.81 19.55 2.11
N ARG A 77 -21.49 18.86 1.20
CA ARG A 77 -22.94 18.69 1.23
C ARG A 77 -23.32 17.64 2.26
N PHE A 78 -24.54 17.69 2.79
CA PHE A 78 -24.95 16.81 3.90
C PHE A 78 -24.78 15.30 3.57
N TYR A 79 -25.07 14.91 2.33
CA TYR A 79 -24.97 13.53 1.89
C TYR A 79 -23.51 13.07 1.72
N GLU A 80 -22.58 13.98 1.39
CA GLU A 80 -21.15 13.70 1.33
C GLU A 80 -20.61 13.41 2.73
N ILE A 81 -21.01 14.21 3.72
CA ILE A 81 -20.66 14.00 5.13
C ILE A 81 -21.21 12.65 5.62
N GLY A 82 -22.46 12.33 5.27
CA GLY A 82 -23.08 11.06 5.63
C GLY A 82 -22.31 9.86 5.09
N LEU A 83 -21.93 9.88 3.81
CA LEU A 83 -21.15 8.80 3.19
C LEU A 83 -19.74 8.68 3.78
N VAL A 84 -19.06 9.81 4.02
CA VAL A 84 -17.74 9.80 4.66
C VAL A 84 -17.83 9.25 6.08
N LEU A 85 -18.88 9.59 6.84
CA LEU A 85 -19.09 9.04 8.17
C LEU A 85 -19.31 7.52 8.14
N ILE A 86 -20.08 7.01 7.18
CA ILE A 86 -20.25 5.57 6.98
C ILE A 86 -18.89 4.90 6.69
N VAL A 87 -18.08 5.49 5.81
CA VAL A 87 -16.72 5.00 5.52
C VAL A 87 -15.85 4.96 6.78
N LEU A 88 -15.85 6.02 7.59
CA LEU A 88 -15.04 6.09 8.82
C LEU A 88 -15.49 5.04 9.84
N ILE A 89 -16.80 4.88 10.07
CA ILE A 89 -17.35 3.89 10.98
C ILE A 89 -17.02 2.47 10.50
N ALA A 90 -17.23 2.20 9.22
CA ALA A 90 -16.96 0.90 8.61
C ALA A 90 -15.46 0.55 8.65
N ALA A 91 -14.58 1.52 8.36
CA ALA A 91 -13.14 1.36 8.46
C ALA A 91 -12.70 1.05 9.88
N PHE A 92 -13.19 1.83 10.87
CA PHE A 92 -12.90 1.57 12.28
C PHE A 92 -13.37 0.19 12.71
N TYR A 93 -14.62 -0.17 12.40
CA TYR A 93 -15.18 -1.47 12.75
C TYR A 93 -14.44 -2.63 12.07
N ALA A 94 -13.98 -2.46 10.81
CA ALA A 94 -13.15 -3.45 10.13
C ALA A 94 -11.84 -3.77 10.89
N THR A 95 -11.24 -2.79 11.57
CA THR A 95 -10.00 -3.00 12.34
C THR A 95 -10.18 -3.78 13.64
N ILE A 96 -11.37 -3.73 14.25
CA ILE A 96 -11.69 -4.39 15.52
C ILE A 96 -12.58 -5.63 15.33
N ALA A 97 -12.98 -5.92 14.09
CA ALA A 97 -13.87 -7.03 13.75
C ALA A 97 -13.25 -8.37 14.16
N LYS A 98 -13.95 -9.10 15.05
CA LYS A 98 -13.54 -10.44 15.50
C LYS A 98 -13.84 -11.54 14.47
N SER A 99 -14.76 -11.28 13.55
CA SER A 99 -15.16 -12.21 12.49
C SER A 99 -14.65 -11.71 11.14
N ARG A 100 -14.10 -12.63 10.33
CA ARG A 100 -13.69 -12.32 8.95
C ARG A 100 -14.84 -11.84 8.09
N LEU A 101 -16.00 -12.48 8.21
CA LEU A 101 -17.19 -12.07 7.48
C LEU A 101 -17.63 -10.65 7.87
N ALA A 102 -17.51 -10.30 9.15
CA ALA A 102 -17.79 -8.94 9.61
C ALA A 102 -16.78 -7.93 9.05
N ALA A 103 -15.48 -8.25 9.02
CA ALA A 103 -14.46 -7.41 8.41
C ALA A 103 -14.71 -7.21 6.91
N VAL A 104 -15.03 -8.28 6.18
CA VAL A 104 -15.35 -8.23 4.74
C VAL A 104 -16.62 -7.43 4.47
N ALA A 105 -17.69 -7.62 5.25
CA ALA A 105 -18.90 -6.83 5.11
C ALA A 105 -18.65 -5.33 5.34
N SER A 106 -17.75 -5.01 6.27
CA SER A 106 -17.36 -3.63 6.55
C SER A 106 -16.53 -3.01 5.43
N MET A 107 -15.60 -3.78 4.85
CA MET A 107 -14.90 -3.37 3.63
C MET A 107 -15.86 -3.16 2.46
N GLY A 108 -16.86 -4.04 2.31
CA GLY A 108 -17.96 -3.89 1.35
C GLY A 108 -18.71 -2.57 1.51
N ALA A 109 -19.07 -2.22 2.75
CA ALA A 109 -19.74 -0.95 3.05
C ALA A 109 -18.87 0.27 2.66
N ILE A 110 -17.55 0.19 2.85
CA ILE A 110 -16.60 1.22 2.40
C ILE A 110 -16.66 1.35 0.87
N GLY A 111 -16.51 0.23 0.15
CA GLY A 111 -16.47 0.23 -1.31
C GLY A 111 -17.77 0.72 -1.96
N PHE A 112 -18.94 0.30 -1.45
CA PHE A 112 -20.23 0.81 -1.93
C PHE A 112 -20.42 2.30 -1.62
N SER A 113 -19.96 2.78 -0.45
CA SER A 113 -20.00 4.21 -0.12
C SER A 113 -19.11 5.04 -1.06
N ILE A 114 -17.92 4.53 -1.40
CA ILE A 114 -17.02 5.15 -2.37
C ILE A 114 -17.63 5.16 -3.79
N SER A 115 -18.28 4.07 -4.20
CA SER A 115 -18.99 4.00 -5.49
C SER A 115 -20.09 5.06 -5.59
N LEU A 116 -20.84 5.30 -4.51
CA LEU A 116 -21.83 6.37 -4.43
C LEU A 116 -21.17 7.76 -4.48
N LEU A 117 -20.03 7.95 -3.81
CA LEU A 117 -19.27 9.21 -3.92
C LEU A 117 -18.85 9.47 -5.37
N TYR A 118 -18.33 8.48 -6.10
CA TYR A 118 -18.01 8.65 -7.52
C TYR A 118 -19.21 9.07 -8.36
N LEU A 119 -20.38 8.47 -8.13
CA LEU A 119 -21.60 8.85 -8.82
C LEU A 119 -21.99 10.31 -8.53
N LEU A 120 -21.93 10.73 -7.26
CA LEU A 120 -22.25 12.09 -6.82
C LEU A 120 -21.29 13.14 -7.39
N PHE A 121 -20.03 12.78 -7.61
CA PHE A 121 -19.02 13.62 -8.25
C PHE A 121 -19.01 13.53 -9.79
N GLY A 122 -20.02 12.90 -10.40
CA GLY A 122 -20.20 12.88 -11.85
C GLY A 122 -19.30 11.88 -12.58
N ALA A 123 -18.80 10.85 -11.90
CA ALA A 123 -17.98 9.77 -12.47
C ALA A 123 -18.79 8.45 -12.54
N PRO A 124 -19.78 8.32 -13.45
CA PRO A 124 -20.66 7.15 -13.51
C PRO A 124 -19.90 5.86 -13.91
N ASP A 125 -18.95 5.94 -14.85
CA ASP A 125 -18.18 4.78 -15.30
C ASP A 125 -17.30 4.21 -14.17
N LEU A 126 -16.68 5.08 -13.38
CA LEU A 126 -15.95 4.68 -12.17
C LEU A 126 -16.87 4.11 -11.10
N SER A 127 -18.07 4.68 -10.94
CA SER A 127 -19.06 4.18 -9.97
C SER A 127 -19.52 2.76 -10.32
N MET A 128 -19.87 2.50 -11.58
CA MET A 128 -20.32 1.18 -12.05
C MET A 128 -19.22 0.13 -11.91
N THR A 129 -17.99 0.46 -12.32
CA THR A 129 -16.85 -0.46 -12.19
C THR A 129 -16.51 -0.74 -10.72
N GLN A 130 -16.49 0.29 -9.86
CA GLN A 130 -16.30 0.12 -8.42
C GLN A 130 -17.38 -0.78 -7.82
N PHE A 131 -18.65 -0.61 -8.18
CA PHE A 131 -19.74 -1.44 -7.67
C PHE A 131 -19.57 -2.92 -8.06
N LEU A 132 -19.22 -3.18 -9.32
CA LEU A 132 -19.00 -4.54 -9.84
C LEU A 132 -17.79 -5.20 -9.15
N ILE A 133 -16.65 -4.50 -9.08
CA ILE A 133 -15.43 -5.03 -8.46
C ILE A 133 -15.63 -5.24 -6.96
N GLU A 134 -16.32 -4.35 -6.27
CA GLU A 134 -16.63 -4.51 -4.85
C GLU A 134 -17.49 -5.76 -4.61
N SER A 135 -18.53 -5.95 -5.43
CA SER A 135 -19.38 -7.14 -5.36
C SER A 135 -18.56 -8.43 -5.58
N LEU A 136 -17.69 -8.44 -6.59
CA LEU A 136 -16.81 -9.59 -6.87
C LEU A 136 -15.82 -9.85 -5.74
N THR A 137 -15.16 -8.81 -5.21
CA THR A 137 -14.16 -8.96 -4.14
C THR A 137 -14.78 -9.41 -2.84
N VAL A 138 -15.97 -8.93 -2.47
CA VAL A 138 -16.73 -9.45 -1.33
C VAL A 138 -17.02 -10.94 -1.51
N ILE A 139 -17.52 -11.36 -2.68
CA ILE A 139 -17.78 -12.78 -2.97
C ILE A 139 -16.49 -13.60 -2.86
N LEU A 140 -15.40 -13.15 -3.49
CA LEU A 140 -14.10 -13.82 -3.45
C LEU A 140 -13.56 -13.95 -2.03
N PHE A 141 -13.64 -12.90 -1.22
CA PHE A 141 -13.20 -12.94 0.17
C PHE A 141 -14.07 -13.85 1.03
N VAL A 142 -15.40 -13.85 0.83
CA VAL A 142 -16.31 -14.76 1.54
C VAL A 142 -15.93 -16.21 1.22
N VAL A 143 -15.76 -16.56 -0.06
CA VAL A 143 -15.36 -17.93 -0.46
C VAL A 143 -13.98 -18.31 0.08
N ALA A 144 -13.01 -17.40 0.02
CA ALA A 144 -11.66 -17.64 0.52
C ALA A 144 -11.61 -17.84 2.04
N PHE A 145 -12.33 -17.00 2.79
CA PHE A 145 -12.30 -17.01 4.25
C PHE A 145 -13.25 -18.01 4.89
N TYR A 146 -14.28 -18.46 4.17
CA TYR A 146 -15.18 -19.53 4.63
C TYR A 146 -14.40 -20.80 5.03
N HIS A 147 -13.28 -21.08 4.34
CA HIS A 147 -12.47 -22.27 4.55
C HIS A 147 -11.33 -22.10 5.56
N MET A 148 -11.20 -20.95 6.22
CA MET A 148 -10.06 -20.66 7.11
C MET A 148 -10.48 -20.60 8.59
N PRO A 149 -9.65 -21.08 9.54
CA PRO A 149 -9.93 -21.01 10.99
C PRO A 149 -9.94 -19.56 11.49
N ARG A 150 -10.63 -19.20 12.58
CA ARG A 150 -10.77 -17.80 13.08
C ARG A 150 -9.42 -17.05 13.20
N PHE A 151 -9.46 -15.71 13.24
CA PHE A 151 -8.25 -14.90 13.44
C PHE A 151 -7.48 -15.37 14.68
N ALA A 152 -6.18 -15.62 14.52
CA ALA A 152 -5.29 -15.95 15.60
C ALA A 152 -4.59 -14.67 16.07
N ASP A 153 -4.67 -14.39 17.38
CA ASP A 153 -4.07 -13.21 17.99
C ASP A 153 -2.59 -13.47 18.32
N PHE A 154 -1.71 -13.18 17.35
CA PHE A 154 -0.26 -13.26 17.54
C PHE A 154 0.41 -11.93 17.91
N SER A 155 -0.37 -10.88 18.22
CA SER A 155 0.15 -9.53 18.43
C SER A 155 0.35 -9.18 19.90
N SER A 156 1.56 -8.79 20.26
CA SER A 156 1.84 -8.19 21.57
C SER A 156 1.22 -6.78 21.70
N PRO A 157 0.88 -6.32 22.91
CA PRO A 157 0.36 -4.97 23.13
C PRO A 157 1.29 -3.87 22.60
N HIS A 158 2.60 -3.99 22.83
CA HIS A 158 3.59 -3.04 22.33
C HIS A 158 3.61 -2.95 20.80
N ALA A 159 3.52 -4.09 20.11
CA ALA A 159 3.48 -4.10 18.66
C ALA A 159 2.21 -3.46 18.12
N ARG A 160 1.07 -3.62 18.80
CA ARG A 160 -0.19 -2.95 18.43
C ARG A 160 -0.11 -1.44 18.61
N VAL A 161 0.45 -0.96 19.72
CA VAL A 161 0.64 0.49 19.95
C VAL A 161 1.54 1.10 18.87
N ARG A 162 2.66 0.44 18.54
CA ARG A 162 3.54 0.87 17.43
C ARG A 162 2.77 0.98 16.12
N ASP A 163 1.99 -0.04 15.76
CA ASP A 163 1.26 -0.05 14.49
C ASP A 163 0.17 1.02 14.42
N VAL A 164 -0.47 1.34 15.55
CA VAL A 164 -1.41 2.48 15.65
C VAL A 164 -0.68 3.80 15.38
N PHE A 165 0.48 4.03 15.99
CA PHE A 165 1.26 5.23 15.71
C PHE A 165 1.66 5.30 14.24
N ILE A 166 2.21 4.23 13.67
CA ILE A 166 2.59 4.18 12.26
C ILE A 166 1.38 4.53 11.37
N ALA A 167 0.23 3.89 11.59
CA ALA A 167 -0.98 4.14 10.81
C ALA A 167 -1.47 5.58 10.91
N LEU A 168 -1.48 6.17 12.12
CA LEU A 168 -1.87 7.57 12.34
C LEU A 168 -0.91 8.53 11.62
N PHE A 169 0.40 8.33 11.74
CA PHE A 169 1.39 9.15 11.05
C PHE A 169 1.29 9.02 9.53
N THR A 170 1.05 7.81 9.01
CA THR A 170 0.81 7.62 7.57
C THR A 170 -0.44 8.36 7.12
N GLY A 171 -1.56 8.23 7.83
CA GLY A 171 -2.82 8.91 7.50
C GLY A 171 -2.69 10.44 7.55
N ALA A 172 -2.03 10.96 8.59
CA ALA A 172 -1.75 12.39 8.73
C ALA A 172 -0.86 12.90 7.59
N LEU A 173 0.22 12.18 7.27
CA LEU A 173 1.10 12.52 6.16
C LEU A 173 0.37 12.54 4.82
N MET A 174 -0.42 11.51 4.51
CA MET A 174 -1.21 11.46 3.28
C MET A 174 -2.23 12.61 3.21
N THR A 175 -2.85 12.95 4.35
CA THR A 175 -3.76 14.10 4.44
C THR A 175 -3.04 15.39 4.11
N VAL A 176 -1.88 15.63 4.72
CA VAL A 176 -1.06 16.83 4.45
C VAL A 176 -0.59 16.87 3.01
N LEU A 177 -0.16 15.75 2.43
CA LEU A 177 0.26 15.66 1.03
C LEU A 177 -0.88 15.99 0.06
N ILE A 178 -2.08 15.45 0.29
CA ILE A 178 -3.25 15.74 -0.55
C ILE A 178 -3.63 17.22 -0.40
N MET A 179 -3.69 17.75 0.82
CA MET A 179 -3.99 19.17 1.05
C MET A 179 -2.96 20.07 0.36
N SER A 180 -1.67 19.78 0.49
CA SER A 180 -0.62 20.54 -0.19
C SER A 180 -0.74 20.48 -1.71
N SER A 181 -1.07 19.32 -2.27
CA SER A 181 -1.23 19.14 -3.71
C SER A 181 -2.42 19.95 -4.25
N LEU A 182 -3.51 20.02 -3.47
CA LEU A 182 -4.68 20.83 -3.84
C LEU A 182 -4.39 22.33 -3.84
N GLY A 183 -3.54 22.81 -2.93
CA GLY A 183 -3.12 24.21 -2.86
C GLY A 183 -2.12 24.62 -3.96
N ASN A 184 -1.39 23.67 -4.55
CA ASN A 184 -0.30 23.97 -5.47
C ASN A 184 -0.53 23.42 -6.89
N ARG A 185 -1.36 24.11 -7.68
CA ARG A 185 -1.56 23.81 -9.11
C ARG A 185 -0.52 24.52 -9.97
N MET A 186 0.59 23.84 -10.26
CA MET A 186 1.69 24.39 -11.07
C MET A 186 1.33 24.59 -12.55
N PHE A 187 0.36 23.82 -13.09
CA PHE A 187 -0.01 23.86 -14.51
C PHE A 187 -1.53 23.85 -14.70
N PRO A 188 -2.05 24.47 -15.77
CA PRO A 188 -3.46 24.36 -16.15
C PRO A 188 -3.86 22.90 -16.42
N PRO A 189 -5.12 22.51 -16.14
CA PRO A 189 -5.59 21.16 -16.40
C PRO A 189 -5.74 20.88 -17.89
N ILE A 190 -5.35 19.68 -18.32
CA ILE A 190 -5.52 19.20 -19.71
C ILE A 190 -6.94 18.69 -20.01
N SER A 191 -7.87 18.79 -19.05
CA SER A 191 -9.25 18.31 -19.21
C SER A 191 -9.99 18.99 -20.35
N GLN A 192 -9.69 20.26 -20.62
CA GLN A 192 -10.30 21.01 -21.71
C GLN A 192 -9.94 20.43 -23.08
N TYR A 193 -8.67 20.07 -23.28
CA TYR A 193 -8.22 19.42 -24.50
C TYR A 193 -9.02 18.14 -24.80
N PHE A 194 -9.21 17.28 -23.79
CA PHE A 194 -9.98 16.05 -23.96
C PHE A 194 -11.48 16.30 -24.20
N ALA A 195 -12.06 17.30 -23.52
CA ALA A 195 -13.46 17.65 -23.73
C ALA A 195 -13.74 18.14 -25.16
N GLU A 196 -12.84 18.95 -25.73
CA GLU A 196 -12.96 19.48 -27.09
C GLU A 196 -12.67 18.43 -28.16
N ASN A 197 -11.70 17.54 -27.92
CA ASN A 197 -11.20 16.62 -28.94
C ASN A 197 -11.76 15.20 -28.86
N ALA A 198 -12.47 14.80 -27.79
CA ALA A 198 -13.01 13.45 -27.66
C ALA A 198 -13.94 13.06 -28.82
N TYR A 199 -14.82 13.97 -29.24
CA TYR A 199 -15.71 13.71 -30.38
C TYR A 199 -15.00 13.91 -31.72
N LEU A 200 -14.13 14.92 -31.83
CA LEU A 200 -13.48 15.28 -33.09
C LEU A 200 -12.42 14.26 -33.52
N LEU A 201 -11.58 13.79 -32.59
CA LEU A 201 -10.46 12.88 -32.86
C LEU A 201 -10.79 11.43 -32.50
N GLY A 202 -11.49 11.21 -31.38
CA GLY A 202 -11.83 9.85 -30.91
C GLY A 202 -13.23 9.38 -31.31
N HIS A 203 -14.00 10.21 -32.03
CA HIS A 203 -15.33 9.88 -32.56
C HIS A 203 -16.35 9.37 -31.52
N GLY A 204 -16.13 9.65 -30.22
CA GLY A 204 -16.98 9.18 -29.14
C GLY A 204 -17.56 10.32 -28.30
N ARG A 205 -18.77 10.09 -27.76
CA ARG A 205 -19.46 11.05 -26.87
C ARG A 205 -19.12 10.86 -25.39
N ASN A 206 -18.76 9.64 -24.99
CA ASN A 206 -18.28 9.38 -23.64
C ASN A 206 -16.78 9.71 -23.57
N VAL A 207 -16.47 10.89 -23.03
CA VAL A 207 -15.09 11.40 -22.91
C VAL A 207 -14.20 10.44 -22.12
N VAL A 208 -14.71 9.80 -21.06
CA VAL A 208 -13.92 8.84 -20.25
C VAL A 208 -13.55 7.62 -21.09
N ASN A 209 -14.52 7.02 -21.77
CA ASN A 209 -14.26 5.86 -22.64
C ASN A 209 -13.28 6.18 -23.78
N VAL A 210 -13.42 7.36 -24.41
CA VAL A 210 -12.49 7.81 -25.46
C VAL A 210 -11.08 8.03 -24.92
N ILE A 211 -10.94 8.58 -23.71
CA ILE A 211 -9.62 8.69 -23.07
C ILE A 211 -9.00 7.31 -22.88
N LEU A 212 -9.76 6.35 -22.36
CA LEU A 212 -9.24 5.02 -22.04
C LEU A 212 -8.84 4.22 -23.28
N ILE A 213 -9.61 4.29 -24.36
CA ILE A 213 -9.41 3.43 -25.54
C ILE A 213 -8.54 4.10 -26.61
N ASP A 214 -8.73 5.40 -26.87
CA ASP A 214 -8.00 6.09 -27.95
C ASP A 214 -6.80 6.88 -27.42
N PHE A 215 -7.03 7.91 -26.60
CA PHE A 215 -5.93 8.81 -26.20
C PHE A 215 -4.89 8.12 -25.29
N ARG A 216 -5.34 7.20 -24.45
CA ARG A 216 -4.52 6.45 -23.48
C ARG A 216 -4.70 4.93 -23.61
N GLY A 217 -4.92 4.46 -24.84
CA GLY A 217 -5.12 3.03 -25.15
C GLY A 217 -3.97 2.10 -24.70
N ILE A 218 -2.75 2.63 -24.53
CA ILE A 218 -1.62 1.84 -24.00
C ILE A 218 -1.83 1.46 -22.53
N ASP A 219 -2.42 2.35 -21.73
CA ASP A 219 -2.67 2.08 -20.32
C ASP A 219 -3.71 0.95 -20.17
N THR A 220 -4.78 0.99 -20.98
CA THR A 220 -5.81 -0.08 -20.99
C THR A 220 -5.28 -1.42 -21.52
N LEU A 221 -4.42 -1.41 -22.54
CA LEU A 221 -3.71 -2.62 -22.97
C LEU A 221 -2.87 -3.21 -21.83
N GLY A 222 -2.18 -2.35 -21.07
CA GLY A 222 -1.41 -2.73 -19.89
C GLY A 222 -2.27 -3.36 -18.80
N GLU A 223 -3.39 -2.72 -18.44
CA GLU A 223 -4.35 -3.22 -17.45
C GLU A 223 -4.91 -4.60 -17.85
N ILE A 224 -5.37 -4.76 -19.09
CA ILE A 224 -5.89 -6.05 -19.61
C ILE A 224 -4.81 -7.13 -19.58
N THR A 225 -3.56 -6.78 -19.90
CA THR A 225 -2.42 -7.70 -19.83
C THR A 225 -2.18 -8.17 -18.40
N VAL A 226 -2.18 -7.26 -17.42
CA VAL A 226 -2.02 -7.59 -16.00
C VAL A 226 -3.16 -8.49 -15.51
N LEU A 227 -4.42 -8.15 -15.83
CA LEU A 227 -5.58 -8.97 -15.47
C LEU A 227 -5.51 -10.36 -16.09
N SER A 228 -5.08 -10.47 -17.36
CA SER A 228 -4.90 -11.75 -18.05
C SER A 228 -3.83 -12.61 -17.37
N ILE A 229 -2.68 -12.02 -17.03
CA ILE A 229 -1.60 -12.72 -16.32
C ILE A 229 -2.06 -13.16 -14.92
N ALA A 230 -2.78 -12.31 -14.19
CA ALA A 230 -3.32 -12.66 -12.88
C ALA A 230 -4.31 -13.84 -12.98
N ALA A 231 -5.21 -13.82 -13.95
CA ALA A 231 -6.16 -14.91 -14.20
C ALA A 231 -5.46 -16.23 -14.54
N LEU A 232 -4.45 -16.20 -15.42
CA LEU A 232 -3.63 -17.36 -15.75
C LEU A 232 -2.84 -17.89 -14.53
N GLY A 233 -2.31 -16.99 -13.69
CA GLY A 233 -1.63 -17.35 -12.45
C GLY A 233 -2.55 -18.06 -11.46
N VAL A 234 -3.75 -17.53 -11.24
CA VAL A 234 -4.77 -18.18 -10.37
C VAL A 234 -5.16 -19.55 -10.94
N PHE A 235 -5.40 -19.64 -12.25
CA PHE A 235 -5.71 -20.92 -12.91
C PHE A 235 -4.59 -21.96 -12.71
N ALA A 236 -3.33 -21.56 -12.88
CA ALA A 236 -2.18 -22.43 -12.68
C ALA A 236 -2.07 -22.95 -11.24
N LEU A 237 -2.27 -22.07 -10.24
CA LEU A 237 -2.24 -22.43 -8.82
C LEU A 237 -3.34 -23.45 -8.46
N LEU A 238 -4.56 -23.23 -8.96
CA LEU A 238 -5.69 -24.13 -8.71
C LEU A 238 -5.48 -25.51 -9.35
N LYS A 239 -4.98 -25.54 -10.59
CA LYS A 239 -4.73 -26.80 -11.32
C LYS A 239 -3.60 -27.63 -10.69
N TYR A 240 -2.52 -26.97 -10.24
CA TYR A 240 -1.36 -27.68 -9.69
C TYR A 240 -1.64 -28.25 -8.29
N ARG A 241 -2.45 -27.57 -7.47
CA ARG A 241 -2.87 -28.07 -6.15
C ARG A 241 -3.63 -29.39 -6.25
N ASN A 242 -4.52 -29.53 -7.23
CA ASN A 242 -5.33 -30.74 -7.41
C ASN A 242 -4.49 -31.97 -7.81
N ARG A 243 -3.33 -31.79 -8.48
CA ARG A 243 -2.41 -32.89 -8.84
C ARG A 243 -1.61 -33.43 -7.66
N LYS A 244 -1.39 -32.64 -6.60
CA LYS A 244 -0.65 -33.09 -5.41
C LYS A 244 -1.54 -33.94 -4.49
N GLY A 245 -2.81 -33.53 -4.31
CA GLY A 245 -3.81 -34.32 -3.57
C GLY A 245 -4.14 -35.67 -4.22
N SER A 246 -4.13 -35.77 -5.55
CA SER A 246 -4.37 -37.06 -6.24
C SER A 246 -3.18 -38.03 -6.19
N LYS A 247 -1.96 -37.55 -5.89
CA LYS A 247 -0.77 -38.39 -5.73
C LYS A 247 -0.58 -38.90 -4.30
N GLU A 248 -1.06 -38.16 -3.30
CA GLU A 248 -1.04 -38.61 -1.90
C GLU A 248 -2.18 -39.59 -1.58
N SER A 249 -3.31 -39.55 -2.30
CA SER A 249 -4.40 -40.53 -2.14
C SER A 249 -4.13 -41.90 -2.79
N ASN A 250 -3.02 -42.07 -3.50
CA ASN A 250 -2.66 -43.28 -4.25
C ASN A 250 -1.37 -43.95 -3.72
N LYS A 251 -0.99 -43.63 -2.47
CA LYS A 251 0.02 -44.32 -1.67
C LYS A 251 -0.61 -44.77 -0.36
#